data_AF-A0AAD6ISG3-F1
#
_entry.id   AF-A0AAD6ISG3-F1
#
_cell.length_a   1.000
_cell.length_b   1.000
_cell.length_c   1.000
_cell.angle_alpha   90.00
_cell.angle_beta   90.00
_cell.angle_gamma   90.00
#
_symmetry.space_group_name_H-M   'P 1'
#
loop_
_entity.id
_entity.type
_entity.pdbx_description
1 polymer ?
#
loop_
_entity_poly.entity_id
_entity_poly.type
_entity_poly.pdbx_seq_one_letter_code
_entity_poly.pdbx_strand_id
1 'polypeptide(L)'
;MTTTIDTEALALQTLSSLSQRLARIEHSLVGTQLQNPQNTSTPLSLHAAKINHRDHSIRARLSALEAALTRLANHSRPVHDLLTLHASYPEIFADVLPASQPPPAGGLAVAEKAAVVLSAAPGAQGVASQLVSLRDLPVPDVDVSVRLISLQPRLDRLTVMQEMQGREMAELRRRSVKALERWYEVGVEGVNGCFAEWDERVGRVDRVVRRAEVEKEEGQA
;
A
#
# COMPACT_ATOMS: atom_id res chain seq x y z
N MET A 1 -71.05 3.15 -13.27
CA MET A 1 -69.86 2.32 -13.57
C MET A 1 -68.72 2.80 -12.67
N THR A 2 -68.59 2.19 -11.50
CA THR A 2 -67.65 2.60 -10.45
C THR A 2 -66.48 1.62 -10.43
N THR A 3 -65.34 2.04 -10.96
CA THR A 3 -64.07 1.32 -10.80
C THR A 3 -63.58 1.54 -9.38
N THR A 4 -64.06 0.74 -8.43
CA THR A 4 -63.39 0.53 -7.15
C THR A 4 -62.11 -0.24 -7.47
N ILE A 5 -61.08 0.49 -7.91
CA ILE A 5 -59.72 -0.04 -8.01
C ILE A 5 -59.41 -0.59 -6.62
N ASP A 6 -59.15 -1.88 -6.52
CA ASP A 6 -58.92 -2.60 -5.27
C ASP A 6 -57.74 -1.98 -4.52
N THR A 7 -58.04 -1.03 -3.64
CA THR A 7 -57.07 -0.22 -2.91
C THR A 7 -56.18 -1.09 -2.04
N GLU A 8 -56.73 -2.18 -1.53
CA GLU A 8 -56.01 -3.20 -0.76
C GLU A 8 -55.01 -3.97 -1.61
N ALA A 9 -55.39 -4.37 -2.83
CA ALA A 9 -54.49 -5.06 -3.75
C ALA A 9 -53.33 -4.15 -4.20
N LEU A 10 -53.62 -2.87 -4.47
CA LEU A 10 -52.61 -1.87 -4.78
C LEU A 10 -51.67 -1.62 -3.59
N ALA A 11 -52.19 -1.55 -2.37
CA ALA A 11 -51.38 -1.41 -1.16
C ALA A 11 -50.46 -2.62 -0.92
N LEU A 12 -50.93 -3.84 -1.19
CA LEU A 12 -50.11 -5.04 -1.08
C LEU A 12 -49.02 -5.10 -2.17
N GLN A 13 -49.31 -4.60 -3.37
CA GLN A 13 -48.36 -4.52 -4.48
C GLN A 13 -47.28 -3.45 -4.24
N THR A 14 -47.64 -2.28 -3.69
CA THR A 14 -46.65 -1.26 -3.33
C THR A 14 -45.77 -1.75 -2.19
N LEU A 15 -46.34 -2.44 -1.20
CA LEU A 15 -45.57 -3.07 -0.13
C LEU A 15 -44.59 -4.13 -0.63
N SER A 16 -45.01 -5.00 -1.55
CA SER A 16 -44.11 -6.00 -2.12
C SER A 16 -42.96 -5.33 -2.89
N SER A 17 -43.26 -4.30 -3.68
CA SER A 17 -42.27 -3.50 -4.39
C SER A 17 -41.27 -2.82 -3.43
N LEU A 18 -41.75 -2.22 -2.34
CA LEU A 18 -40.89 -1.61 -1.31
C LEU A 18 -40.00 -2.65 -0.63
N SER A 19 -40.54 -3.81 -0.26
CA SER A 19 -39.77 -4.89 0.36
C SER A 19 -38.68 -5.43 -0.59
N GLN A 20 -39.00 -5.57 -1.88
CA GLN A 20 -38.03 -6.02 -2.89
C GLN A 20 -36.94 -4.98 -3.12
N ARG A 21 -37.28 -3.68 -3.10
CA ARG A 21 -36.30 -2.59 -3.23
C ARG A 21 -35.36 -2.55 -2.02
N LEU A 22 -35.88 -2.70 -0.80
CA LEU A 22 -35.05 -2.78 0.40
C LEU A 22 -34.07 -3.96 0.34
N ALA A 23 -34.55 -5.14 -0.06
CA ALA A 23 -33.71 -6.33 -0.24
C ALA A 23 -32.60 -6.12 -1.28
N ARG A 24 -32.86 -5.40 -2.37
CA ARG A 24 -31.84 -5.03 -3.37
C ARG A 24 -30.80 -4.08 -2.81
N ILE A 25 -31.21 -3.09 -2.01
CA ILE A 25 -30.29 -2.14 -1.37
C ILE A 25 -29.40 -2.89 -0.39
N GLU A 26 -29.97 -3.74 0.48
CA GLU A 26 -29.21 -4.59 1.40
C GLU A 26 -28.22 -5.48 0.64
N HIS A 27 -28.66 -6.12 -0.46
CA HIS A 27 -27.79 -6.94 -1.29
C HIS A 27 -26.63 -6.15 -1.91
N SER A 28 -26.89 -4.93 -2.39
CA SER A 28 -25.85 -4.06 -2.95
C SER A 28 -24.84 -3.58 -1.90
N LEU A 29 -25.29 -3.45 -0.65
CA LEU A 29 -24.48 -2.94 0.45
C LEU A 29 -23.64 -4.02 1.12
N VAL A 30 -24.20 -5.23 1.23
CA VAL A 30 -23.59 -6.39 1.93
C VAL A 30 -22.89 -7.33 0.96
N GLY A 31 -23.26 -7.31 -0.32
CA GLY A 31 -22.78 -8.25 -1.33
C GLY A 31 -23.45 -9.63 -1.24
N THR A 32 -23.25 -10.47 -2.25
CA THR A 32 -23.85 -11.80 -2.39
C THR A 32 -23.42 -12.77 -1.26
N GLN A 33 -24.27 -12.94 -0.24
CA GLN A 33 -24.25 -14.08 0.70
C GLN A 33 -25.26 -15.18 0.29
N LEU A 34 -25.48 -15.41 -1.01
CA LEU A 34 -26.48 -16.38 -1.48
C LEU A 34 -25.95 -17.81 -1.69
N GLN A 35 -24.79 -18.17 -1.14
CA GLN A 35 -24.24 -19.52 -1.39
C GLN A 35 -23.52 -20.19 -0.24
N ASN A 36 -23.78 -19.80 1.02
CA ASN A 36 -23.37 -20.64 2.13
C ASN A 36 -24.49 -20.81 3.17
N PRO A 37 -25.23 -21.95 3.18
CA PRO A 37 -26.27 -22.22 4.16
C PRO A 37 -25.75 -22.48 5.59
N GLN A 38 -24.46 -22.21 5.89
CA GLN A 38 -23.87 -22.47 7.21
C GLN A 38 -23.22 -21.27 7.91
N ASN A 39 -23.16 -20.08 7.30
CA ASN A 39 -22.54 -18.92 7.94
C ASN A 39 -23.58 -17.94 8.51
N THR A 40 -24.31 -18.39 9.53
CA THR A 40 -25.25 -17.58 10.34
C THR A 40 -24.54 -16.62 11.30
N SER A 41 -23.36 -16.12 10.94
CA SER A 41 -22.54 -15.27 11.83
C SER A 41 -21.92 -14.10 11.08
N THR A 42 -22.70 -13.44 10.22
CA THR A 42 -22.47 -12.03 9.88
C THR A 42 -23.72 -11.23 10.25
N PRO A 43 -23.61 -10.10 10.96
CA PRO A 43 -24.74 -9.41 11.59
C PRO A 43 -25.73 -8.74 10.61
N LEU A 44 -25.57 -8.94 9.30
CA LEU A 44 -26.26 -8.18 8.26
C LEU A 44 -27.12 -9.02 7.30
N SER A 45 -27.19 -10.34 7.42
CA SER A 45 -28.14 -11.15 6.62
C SER A 45 -29.47 -11.26 7.36
N LEU A 46 -30.32 -10.23 7.30
CA LEU A 46 -31.45 -10.09 8.22
C LEU A 46 -32.82 -9.83 7.58
N HIS A 47 -33.01 -10.14 6.29
CA HIS A 47 -34.32 -9.96 5.65
C HIS A 47 -34.84 -11.03 4.69
N ALA A 48 -34.08 -12.08 4.38
CA ALA A 48 -34.65 -13.21 3.62
C ALA A 48 -35.57 -14.11 4.47
N ALA A 49 -35.47 -14.06 5.80
CA ALA A 49 -36.26 -14.89 6.69
C ALA A 49 -37.28 -14.06 7.49
N LYS A 50 -38.57 -14.23 7.17
CA LYS A 50 -39.76 -13.85 7.96
C LYS A 50 -40.39 -12.45 7.76
N ILE A 51 -40.45 -11.94 6.53
CA ILE A 51 -41.72 -11.29 6.12
C ILE A 51 -42.59 -12.41 5.54
N ASN A 52 -43.12 -13.28 6.42
CA ASN A 52 -44.03 -14.33 5.99
C ASN A 52 -45.26 -13.67 5.37
N HIS A 53 -45.42 -13.85 4.06
CA HIS A 53 -46.40 -13.20 3.21
C HIS A 53 -47.88 -13.53 3.51
N ARG A 54 -48.17 -14.26 4.61
CA ARG A 54 -49.50 -14.87 4.79
C ARG A 54 -50.39 -14.27 5.88
N ASP A 55 -49.89 -13.63 6.95
CA ASP A 55 -50.77 -13.33 8.10
C ASP A 55 -50.56 -11.97 8.81
N HIS A 56 -50.02 -10.96 8.14
CA HIS A 56 -49.75 -9.65 8.78
C HIS A 56 -50.52 -8.49 8.12
N SER A 57 -51.34 -7.81 8.92
CA SER A 57 -52.03 -6.56 8.56
C SER A 57 -51.06 -5.59 7.88
N ILE A 58 -51.55 -4.85 6.88
CA ILE A 58 -50.79 -3.86 6.08
C ILE A 58 -49.97 -2.92 6.99
N ARG A 59 -50.57 -2.49 8.10
CA ARG A 59 -49.91 -1.62 9.09
C ARG A 59 -48.72 -2.31 9.78
N ALA A 60 -48.85 -3.59 10.13
CA ALA A 60 -47.75 -4.35 10.73
C ALA A 60 -46.60 -4.50 9.73
N ARG A 61 -46.89 -4.75 8.45
CA ARG A 61 -45.87 -4.85 7.39
C ARG A 61 -45.14 -3.52 7.15
N LEU A 62 -45.84 -2.39 7.17
CA LEU A 62 -45.22 -1.07 7.11
C LEU A 62 -44.29 -0.82 8.29
N SER A 63 -44.76 -1.09 9.52
CA SER A 63 -43.92 -0.89 10.71
C SER A 63 -42.66 -1.78 10.72
N ALA A 64 -42.76 -2.99 10.16
CA ALA A 64 -41.61 -3.88 10.01
C ALA A 64 -40.61 -3.36 8.96
N LEU A 65 -41.08 -2.82 7.84
CA LEU A 65 -40.23 -2.19 6.82
C LEU A 65 -39.55 -0.92 7.35
N GLU A 66 -40.25 -0.12 8.14
CA GLU A 66 -39.70 1.07 8.79
C GLU A 66 -38.62 0.71 9.82
N ALA A 67 -38.87 -0.32 10.65
CA ALA A 67 -37.88 -0.86 11.57
C ALA A 67 -36.64 -1.42 10.84
N ALA A 68 -36.83 -2.05 9.69
CA ALA A 68 -35.73 -2.55 8.86
C ALA A 68 -34.91 -1.41 8.24
N LEU A 69 -35.57 -0.35 7.75
CA LEU A 69 -34.91 0.81 7.16
C LEU A 69 -34.12 1.59 8.21
N THR A 70 -34.71 1.87 9.36
CA THR A 70 -34.03 2.54 10.49
C THR A 70 -32.81 1.75 10.97
N ARG A 71 -32.93 0.41 11.03
CA ARG A 71 -31.79 -0.46 11.34
C ARG A 71 -30.69 -0.39 10.27
N LEU A 72 -31.06 -0.41 8.99
CA LEU A 72 -30.10 -0.30 7.88
C LEU A 72 -29.37 1.06 7.89
N ALA A 73 -30.11 2.14 8.13
CA ALA A 73 -29.57 3.49 8.24
C ALA A 73 -28.58 3.64 9.40
N ASN A 74 -28.83 2.98 10.54
CA ASN A 74 -27.94 3.03 11.70
C ASN A 74 -26.72 2.11 11.59
N HIS A 75 -26.87 0.93 10.98
CA HIS A 75 -25.79 -0.05 10.93
C HIS A 75 -24.80 0.21 9.78
N SER A 76 -25.26 0.83 8.68
CA SER A 76 -24.41 1.04 7.52
C SER A 76 -23.94 2.49 7.38
N ARG A 77 -22.64 2.67 7.62
CA ARG A 77 -21.93 3.95 7.43
C ARG A 77 -22.21 4.61 6.08
N PRO A 78 -22.18 3.92 4.92
CA PRO A 78 -22.44 4.59 3.64
C PRO A 78 -23.89 5.10 3.51
N VAL A 79 -24.88 4.41 4.07
CA VAL A 79 -26.27 4.89 4.02
C VAL A 79 -26.46 6.09 4.95
N HIS A 80 -25.82 6.07 6.12
CA HIS A 80 -25.82 7.21 7.03
C HIS A 80 -25.15 8.44 6.37
N ASP A 81 -24.00 8.25 5.73
CA ASP A 81 -23.28 9.31 5.01
C ASP A 81 -24.11 9.86 3.84
N LEU A 82 -24.84 9.02 3.10
CA LEU A 82 -25.74 9.48 2.04
C LEU A 82 -26.97 10.23 2.56
N LEU A 83 -27.57 9.77 3.67
CA LEU A 83 -28.72 10.45 4.28
C LEU A 83 -28.33 11.80 4.87
N THR A 84 -27.15 11.89 5.48
CA THR A 84 -26.59 13.17 5.98
C THR A 84 -26.23 14.09 4.81
N LEU A 85 -25.60 13.58 3.75
CA LEU A 85 -25.30 14.36 2.54
C LEU A 85 -26.59 14.88 1.88
N HIS A 86 -27.64 14.06 1.80
CA HIS A 86 -28.93 14.45 1.26
C HIS A 86 -29.61 15.52 2.14
N ALA A 87 -29.51 15.42 3.47
CA ALA A 87 -30.05 16.42 4.38
C ALA A 87 -29.27 17.75 4.34
N SER A 88 -27.93 17.69 4.19
CA SER A 88 -27.08 18.88 4.13
C SER A 88 -27.07 19.56 2.76
N TYR A 89 -27.24 18.79 1.69
CA TYR A 89 -27.13 19.27 0.31
C TYR A 89 -28.21 18.64 -0.58
N PRO A 90 -29.49 19.03 -0.41
CA PRO A 90 -30.58 18.55 -1.25
C PRO A 90 -30.38 18.95 -2.73
N GLU A 91 -29.68 20.06 -2.99
CA GLU A 91 -29.38 20.55 -4.33
C GLU A 91 -28.52 19.58 -5.17
N ILE A 92 -27.63 18.79 -4.54
CA ILE A 92 -26.77 17.82 -5.25
C ILE A 92 -27.62 16.72 -5.91
N PHE A 93 -28.77 16.42 -5.32
CA PHE A 93 -29.66 15.35 -5.78
C PHE A 93 -30.84 15.88 -6.60
N ALA A 94 -31.13 17.19 -6.55
CA ALA A 94 -32.14 17.83 -7.39
C ALA A 94 -31.72 17.87 -8.87
N ASP A 95 -30.42 18.00 -9.15
CA ASP A 95 -29.90 18.14 -10.53
C ASP A 95 -29.75 16.82 -11.30
N VAL A 96 -29.98 15.65 -10.67
CA VAL A 96 -29.84 14.35 -11.35
C VAL A 96 -31.06 14.01 -12.23
N LEU A 97 -32.12 14.82 -12.20
CA LEU A 97 -33.17 14.81 -13.23
C LEU A 97 -33.49 16.26 -13.64
N PRO A 98 -33.09 16.65 -14.86
CA PRO A 98 -33.83 16.14 -16.00
C PRO A 98 -32.90 15.58 -17.08
N ALA A 99 -32.94 14.26 -17.27
CA ALA A 99 -32.47 13.58 -18.49
C ALA A 99 -33.26 13.98 -19.76
N SER A 100 -34.02 15.08 -19.73
CA SER A 100 -34.82 15.64 -20.82
C SER A 100 -34.59 17.13 -21.05
N GLN A 101 -33.67 17.80 -20.35
CA GLN A 101 -33.17 19.09 -20.86
C GLN A 101 -32.00 18.82 -21.80
N PRO A 102 -32.13 19.14 -23.11
CA PRO A 102 -30.93 19.27 -23.93
C PRO A 102 -30.01 20.31 -23.27
N PRO A 103 -28.67 20.14 -23.35
CA PRO A 103 -27.73 21.15 -22.86
C PRO A 103 -28.11 22.52 -23.45
N PRO A 104 -27.89 23.63 -22.71
CA PRO A 104 -28.35 24.96 -23.13
C PRO A 104 -27.96 25.20 -24.58
N ALA A 105 -28.98 25.28 -25.45
CA ALA A 105 -28.82 25.59 -26.85
C ALA A 105 -28.46 27.09 -26.98
N GLY A 106 -27.20 27.41 -26.69
CA GLY A 106 -26.63 28.76 -26.80
C GLY A 106 -25.28 28.79 -26.09
N GLY A 107 -24.16 29.12 -26.74
CA GLY A 107 -23.97 29.60 -28.09
C GLY A 107 -22.50 29.55 -28.42
N LEU A 108 -22.09 28.52 -29.15
CA LEU A 108 -20.91 28.62 -29.99
C LEU A 108 -21.35 28.45 -31.44
N ALA A 109 -21.02 29.43 -32.27
CA ALA A 109 -21.27 29.37 -33.70
C ALA A 109 -20.60 28.11 -34.28
N VAL A 110 -21.11 27.58 -35.40
CA VAL A 110 -20.54 26.37 -36.03
C VAL A 110 -19.03 26.54 -36.29
N ALA A 111 -18.60 27.76 -36.62
CA ALA A 111 -17.20 28.13 -36.77
C ALA A 111 -16.38 28.00 -35.47
N GLU A 112 -16.95 28.37 -34.32
CA GLU A 112 -16.26 28.30 -33.03
C GLU A 112 -16.18 26.86 -32.52
N LYS A 113 -17.22 26.05 -32.76
CA LYS A 113 -17.17 24.60 -32.51
C LYS A 113 -16.10 23.92 -33.36
N ALA A 114 -16.01 24.29 -34.64
CA ALA A 114 -14.96 23.80 -35.52
C ALA A 114 -13.57 24.23 -35.03
N ALA A 115 -13.40 25.46 -34.56
CA ALA A 115 -12.15 25.95 -33.99
C ALA A 115 -11.72 25.19 -32.72
N VAL A 116 -12.68 24.88 -31.83
CA VAL A 116 -12.42 24.08 -30.62
C VAL A 116 -12.05 22.63 -30.98
N VAL A 117 -12.74 22.04 -31.95
CA VAL A 117 -12.38 20.69 -32.43
C VAL A 117 -11.01 20.70 -33.09
N LEU A 118 -10.69 21.72 -33.89
CA LEU A 118 -9.41 21.85 -34.56
C LEU A 118 -8.25 22.07 -33.58
N SER A 119 -8.48 22.81 -32.48
CA SER A 119 -7.48 23.02 -31.43
C SER A 119 -7.29 21.79 -30.54
N ALA A 120 -8.36 21.02 -30.29
CA ALA A 120 -8.30 19.78 -29.51
C ALA A 120 -7.81 18.56 -30.33
N ALA A 121 -7.93 18.60 -31.66
CA ALA A 121 -7.60 17.48 -32.55
C ALA A 121 -6.15 16.97 -32.42
N PRO A 122 -5.10 17.83 -32.37
CA PRO A 122 -3.73 17.35 -32.17
C PRO A 122 -3.53 16.65 -30.83
N GLY A 123 -4.18 17.14 -29.77
CA GLY A 123 -4.17 16.51 -28.45
C GLY A 123 -4.86 15.15 -28.46
N ALA A 124 -6.00 15.03 -29.14
CA ALA A 124 -6.72 13.77 -29.29
C ALA A 124 -5.90 12.72 -30.07
N GLN A 125 -5.22 13.13 -31.15
CA GLN A 125 -4.32 12.25 -31.91
C GLN A 125 -3.08 11.83 -31.10
N GLY A 126 -2.53 12.74 -30.29
CA GLY A 126 -1.44 12.46 -29.37
C GLY A 126 -1.85 11.43 -28.29
N VAL A 127 -3.01 11.63 -27.65
CA VAL A 127 -3.54 10.69 -26.65
C VAL A 127 -3.92 9.35 -27.28
N ALA A 128 -4.52 9.35 -28.47
CA ALA A 128 -4.82 8.11 -29.19
C ALA A 128 -3.53 7.32 -29.51
N SER A 129 -2.47 8.01 -29.95
CA SER A 129 -1.16 7.39 -30.20
C SER A 129 -0.53 6.84 -28.93
N GLN A 130 -0.66 7.54 -27.80
CA GLN A 130 -0.19 7.06 -26.49
C GLN A 130 -1.00 5.85 -26.02
N LEU A 131 -2.32 5.83 -26.20
CA LEU A 131 -3.16 4.70 -25.82
C LEU A 131 -2.91 3.47 -26.70
N VAL A 132 -2.66 3.66 -28.00
CA VAL A 132 -2.23 2.59 -28.90
C VAL A 132 -0.87 2.07 -28.45
N SER A 133 0.08 2.96 -28.17
CA SER A 133 1.40 2.57 -27.65
C SER A 133 1.31 1.82 -26.31
N LEU A 134 0.40 2.19 -25.41
CA LEU A 134 0.18 1.49 -24.13
C LEU A 134 -0.52 0.14 -24.32
N ARG A 135 -1.39 0.03 -25.32
CA ARG A 135 -2.03 -1.24 -25.68
C ARG A 135 -1.03 -2.22 -26.29
N ASP A 136 -0.03 -1.71 -26.99
CA ASP A 136 1.04 -2.50 -27.62
C ASP A 136 2.13 -2.92 -26.62
N LEU A 137 2.10 -2.44 -25.37
CA LEU A 137 2.98 -2.96 -24.33
C LEU A 137 2.51 -4.36 -23.91
N PRO A 138 3.33 -5.41 -24.11
CA PRO A 138 3.00 -6.72 -23.60
C PRO A 138 3.02 -6.65 -22.08
N VAL A 139 1.88 -6.95 -21.45
CA VAL A 139 1.84 -7.22 -20.01
C VAL A 139 2.85 -8.36 -19.75
N PRO A 140 3.81 -8.18 -18.83
CA PRO A 140 4.82 -9.19 -18.60
C PRO A 140 4.16 -10.53 -18.27
N ASP A 141 4.69 -11.60 -18.87
CA ASP A 141 4.15 -12.94 -18.74
C ASP A 141 3.95 -13.31 -17.27
N VAL A 142 2.74 -13.78 -16.95
CA VAL A 142 2.34 -14.10 -15.58
C VAL A 142 3.26 -15.14 -14.99
N ASP A 143 3.75 -16.08 -15.81
CA ASP A 143 4.70 -17.12 -15.37
C ASP A 143 6.03 -16.52 -14.89
N VAL A 144 6.51 -15.44 -15.52
CA VAL A 144 7.72 -14.73 -15.07
C VAL A 144 7.47 -14.04 -13.74
N SER A 145 6.32 -13.40 -13.59
CA SER A 145 5.95 -12.73 -12.34
C SER A 145 5.81 -13.73 -11.17
N VAL A 146 5.20 -14.89 -11.41
CA VAL A 146 5.07 -15.97 -10.43
C VAL A 146 6.43 -16.54 -10.05
N ARG A 147 7.33 -16.73 -11.03
CA ARG A 147 8.71 -17.14 -10.76
C ARG A 147 9.46 -16.12 -9.90
N LEU A 148 9.30 -14.83 -10.15
CA LEU A 148 9.92 -13.78 -9.31
C LEU A 148 9.40 -13.84 -7.87
N ILE A 149 8.10 -13.99 -7.68
CA ILE A 149 7.50 -14.13 -6.34
C ILE A 149 8.03 -15.39 -5.65
N SER A 150 8.21 -16.49 -6.39
CA SER A 150 8.77 -17.74 -5.85
C SER A 150 10.24 -17.62 -5.41
N LEU A 151 10.99 -16.65 -5.94
CA LEU A 151 12.39 -16.40 -5.57
C LEU A 151 12.53 -15.54 -4.31
N GLN A 152 11.50 -14.78 -3.93
CA GLN A 152 11.48 -13.95 -2.73
C GLN A 152 11.97 -14.67 -1.46
N PRO A 153 11.47 -15.87 -1.08
CA PRO A 153 11.93 -16.56 0.12
C PRO A 153 13.40 -17.00 0.06
N ARG A 154 13.97 -17.17 -1.14
CA ARG A 154 15.40 -17.47 -1.30
C ARG A 154 16.24 -16.22 -1.06
N LEU A 155 15.78 -15.07 -1.55
CA LEU A 155 16.42 -13.78 -1.27
C LEU A 155 16.40 -13.47 0.23
N ASP A 156 15.26 -13.67 0.90
CA ASP A 156 15.13 -13.42 2.33
C ASP A 156 16.06 -14.32 3.17
N ARG A 157 16.30 -15.56 2.74
CA ARG A 157 17.29 -16.44 3.40
C ARG A 157 18.72 -15.95 3.18
N LEU A 158 19.04 -15.50 1.97
CA LEU A 158 20.38 -15.00 1.64
C LEU A 158 20.69 -13.69 2.35
N THR A 159 19.72 -12.79 2.51
CA THR A 159 19.92 -11.53 3.26
C THR A 159 20.24 -11.82 4.71
N VAL A 160 19.52 -12.74 5.36
CA VAL A 160 19.82 -13.16 6.74
C VAL A 160 21.22 -13.77 6.85
N MET A 161 21.62 -14.64 5.90
CA MET A 161 22.97 -15.19 5.88
C MET A 161 24.03 -14.11 5.69
N GLN A 162 23.79 -13.14 4.81
CA GLN A 162 24.70 -12.03 4.55
C GLN A 162 24.86 -11.13 5.78
N GLU A 163 23.78 -10.88 6.53
CA GLU A 163 23.86 -10.14 7.79
C GLU A 163 24.69 -10.89 8.85
N MET A 164 24.49 -12.20 8.99
CA MET A 164 25.30 -13.01 9.91
C MET A 164 26.78 -12.99 9.53
N GLN A 165 27.09 -13.23 8.25
CA GLN A 165 28.46 -13.17 7.74
C GLN A 165 29.07 -11.77 7.93
N GLY A 166 28.30 -10.70 7.73
CA GLY A 166 28.75 -9.33 7.97
C GLY A 166 29.15 -9.08 9.42
N ARG A 167 28.40 -9.63 10.39
CA ARG A 167 28.73 -9.54 11.82
C ARG A 167 30.00 -10.32 12.15
N GLU A 168 30.12 -11.55 11.65
CA GLU A 168 31.30 -12.38 11.86
C GLU A 168 32.56 -11.75 11.26
N MET A 169 32.48 -11.23 10.02
CA MET A 169 33.59 -10.53 9.38
C MET A 169 34.00 -9.28 10.14
N ALA A 170 33.05 -8.50 10.65
CA ALA A 170 33.34 -7.32 11.46
C ALA A 170 34.07 -7.70 12.77
N GLU A 171 33.62 -8.77 13.42
CA GLU A 171 34.27 -9.29 14.62
C GLU A 171 35.69 -9.80 14.34
N LEU A 172 35.87 -10.61 13.29
CA LEU A 172 37.17 -11.14 12.89
C LEU A 172 38.14 -10.01 12.54
N ARG A 173 37.67 -8.98 11.81
CA ARG A 173 38.47 -7.78 11.52
C ARG A 173 38.89 -7.06 12.80
N ARG A 174 37.98 -6.93 13.78
CA ARG A 174 38.33 -6.31 15.07
C ARG A 174 39.40 -7.11 15.80
N ARG A 175 39.29 -8.45 15.79
CA ARG A 175 40.27 -9.34 16.43
C ARG A 175 41.62 -9.31 15.70
N SER A 176 41.62 -9.28 14.37
CA SER A 176 42.85 -9.23 13.57
C SER A 176 43.58 -7.90 13.77
N VAL A 177 42.85 -6.78 13.80
CA VAL A 177 43.45 -5.46 14.07
C VAL A 177 44.12 -5.46 15.45
N LYS A 178 43.43 -5.93 16.50
CA LYS A 178 44.02 -6.03 17.85
C LYS A 178 45.27 -6.91 17.90
N ALA A 179 45.28 -8.01 17.15
CA ALA A 179 46.44 -8.89 17.08
C ALA A 179 47.62 -8.19 16.38
N LEU A 180 47.36 -7.44 15.31
CA LEU A 180 48.35 -6.65 14.59
C LEU A 180 48.89 -5.49 15.44
N GLU A 181 48.02 -4.76 16.15
CA GLU A 181 48.40 -3.71 17.09
C GLU A 181 49.36 -4.27 18.15
N ARG A 182 48.99 -5.37 18.81
CA ARG A 182 49.84 -6.01 19.81
C ARG A 182 51.16 -6.51 19.24
N TRP A 183 51.14 -7.07 18.03
CA TRP A 183 52.36 -7.51 17.36
C TRP A 183 53.27 -6.33 17.01
N TYR A 184 52.70 -5.20 16.59
CA TYR A 184 53.47 -4.00 16.29
C TYR A 184 54.09 -3.40 17.55
N GLU A 185 53.30 -3.19 18.61
CA GLU A 185 53.76 -2.64 19.89
C GLU A 185 54.86 -3.51 20.53
N VAL A 186 54.62 -4.83 20.66
CA VAL A 186 55.56 -5.71 21.37
C VAL A 186 56.68 -6.18 20.45
N GLY A 187 56.34 -6.58 19.23
CA GLY A 187 57.25 -7.24 18.32
C GLY A 187 58.12 -6.27 17.53
N VAL A 188 57.57 -5.15 17.07
CA VAL A 188 58.34 -4.17 16.28
C VAL A 188 58.91 -3.09 17.20
N GLU A 189 58.06 -2.38 17.93
CA GLU A 189 58.48 -1.24 18.74
C GLU A 189 59.30 -1.68 19.96
N GLY A 190 58.85 -2.72 20.67
CA GLY A 190 59.60 -3.29 21.80
C GLY A 190 61.00 -3.78 21.39
N VAL A 191 61.09 -4.54 20.29
CA VAL A 191 62.39 -5.04 19.78
C VAL A 191 63.26 -3.90 19.28
N ASN A 192 62.70 -2.91 18.57
CA ASN A 192 63.45 -1.74 18.12
C ASN A 192 64.00 -0.93 19.31
N GLY A 193 63.22 -0.77 20.38
CA GLY A 193 63.67 -0.14 21.62
C GLY A 193 64.86 -0.87 22.25
N CYS A 194 64.83 -2.20 22.31
CA CYS A 194 65.96 -3.00 22.79
C CYS A 194 67.21 -2.86 21.89
N PHE A 195 67.03 -2.91 20.57
CA PHE A 195 68.15 -2.72 19.64
C PHE A 195 68.75 -1.31 19.75
N ALA A 196 67.93 -0.27 19.90
CA ALA A 196 68.40 1.09 20.10
C ALA A 196 69.21 1.24 21.40
N GLU A 197 68.77 0.64 22.51
CA GLU A 197 69.53 0.63 23.76
C GLU A 197 70.88 -0.10 23.59
N TRP A 198 70.88 -1.25 22.92
CA TRP A 198 72.10 -2.01 22.64
C TRP A 198 73.06 -1.22 21.76
N ASP A 199 72.57 -0.57 20.69
CA ASP A 199 73.39 0.26 19.82
C ASP A 199 73.98 1.45 20.57
N GLU A 200 73.22 2.08 21.46
CA GLU A 200 73.74 3.17 22.31
C GLU A 200 74.84 2.68 23.27
N ARG A 201 74.66 1.50 23.88
CA ARG A 201 75.66 0.88 24.76
C ARG A 201 76.92 0.50 24.01
N VAL A 202 76.78 -0.15 22.85
CA VAL A 202 77.90 -0.52 21.99
C VAL A 202 78.62 0.73 21.51
N GLY A 203 77.89 1.77 21.09
CA GLY A 203 78.47 3.06 20.70
C GLY A 203 79.21 3.77 21.83
N ARG A 204 78.76 3.65 23.09
CA ARG A 204 79.53 4.13 24.26
C ARG A 204 80.84 3.37 24.43
N VAL A 205 80.82 2.04 24.32
CA VAL A 205 82.02 1.20 24.43
C VAL A 205 82.98 1.47 23.27
N ASP A 206 82.50 1.54 22.03
CA ASP A 206 83.30 1.85 20.83
C ASP A 206 84.00 3.20 20.97
N ARG A 207 83.31 4.24 21.46
CA ARG A 207 83.93 5.55 21.74
C ARG A 207 85.06 5.47 22.77
N VAL A 208 84.92 4.64 23.81
CA VAL A 208 85.98 4.45 24.82
C VAL A 208 87.17 3.69 24.22
N VAL A 209 86.92 2.63 23.46
CA VAL A 209 87.96 1.85 22.79
C VAL A 209 88.73 2.71 21.80
N ARG A 210 88.06 3.47 20.94
CA ARG A 210 88.71 4.40 19.99
C ARG A 210 89.59 5.44 20.68
N ARG A 211 89.15 6.00 21.82
CA ARG A 211 89.98 6.94 22.60
C ARG A 211 91.25 6.26 23.12
N ALA A 212 91.11 5.06 23.68
CA ALA A 212 92.26 4.29 24.17
C ALA A 212 93.21 3.83 23.06
N GLU A 213 92.69 3.58 21.85
CA GLU A 213 93.51 3.28 20.67
C GLU A 213 94.30 4.51 20.20
N VAL A 214 93.65 5.67 20.10
CA VAL A 214 94.33 6.93 19.76
C VAL A 214 95.43 7.28 20.77
N GLU A 215 95.15 7.14 22.08
CA GLU A 215 96.16 7.38 23.13
C GLU A 215 97.36 6.41 23.03
N LYS A 216 97.13 5.17 22.59
CA LYS A 216 98.21 4.20 22.35
C LYS A 216 99.03 4.55 21.11
N GLU A 217 98.39 5.00 20.03
CA GLU A 217 99.07 5.43 18.81
C GLU A 217 99.89 6.70 19.03
N GLU A 218 99.36 7.68 19.76
CA GLU A 218 100.07 8.91 20.15
C GLU A 218 101.21 8.65 21.14
N GLY A 219 101.08 7.66 22.03
CA GLY A 219 102.14 7.24 22.95
C GLY A 219 103.23 6.35 22.32
N GLN A 220 103.03 5.90 21.07
CA GLN A 220 103.98 5.09 20.30
C GLN A 220 104.69 5.87 19.18
N ALA A 221 104.35 7.16 18.99
CA ALA A 221 105.01 8.10 18.08
C ALA A 221 106.04 8.98 18.83
#